data_AF-A0A2W2E0A9-F1
#
_entry.id   AF-A0A2W2E0A9-F1
#
_cell.length_a   1.000
_cell.length_b   1.000
_cell.length_c   1.000
_cell.angle_alpha   90.00
_cell.angle_beta   90.00
_cell.angle_gamma   90.00
#
_symmetry.space_group_name_H-M   'P 1'
#
loop_
_entity.id
_entity.type
_entity.pdbx_description
1 polymer ?
#
loop_
_entity_poly.entity_id
_entity_poly.type
_entity_poly.pdbx_seq_one_letter_code
_entity_poly.pdbx_strand_id
1 'polypeptide(L)'
;AETLGGLVDELGPRARAGTVDEAARGGDLVVVTIPLRAYRAVSAQPLAGKVVIDTNNYYPERDGRFPELDSGSATSSELLQRHLPEARVVKAFNNIFFRHLLALARPTGAADRSALPIAGDYTDAKATVADFLDRIGYDTVDAGTLADSWRFQPDTPAYGLIYSADPTNWEQESPADADRLRAALAAAS
;
A
#
# COMPACT_ATOMS: atom_id res chain seq x y z
N ALA A 1 -11.28 -11.18 17.20
CA ALA A 1 -11.25 -12.38 16.33
C ALA A 1 -12.64 -12.73 15.81
N GLU A 2 -13.71 -12.69 16.62
CA GLU A 2 -15.08 -13.04 16.22
C GLU A 2 -15.64 -12.26 15.01
N THR A 3 -15.29 -10.98 14.86
CA THR A 3 -15.78 -10.13 13.76
C THR A 3 -15.21 -10.49 12.38
N LEU A 4 -14.20 -11.37 12.30
CA LEU A 4 -13.53 -11.76 11.06
C LEU A 4 -13.90 -13.16 10.59
N GLY A 5 -14.80 -13.87 11.29
CA GLY A 5 -15.16 -15.25 10.96
C GLY A 5 -15.58 -15.45 9.50
N GLY A 6 -16.52 -14.64 9.01
CA GLY A 6 -16.99 -14.73 7.63
C GLY A 6 -15.90 -14.47 6.58
N LEU A 7 -14.96 -13.55 6.84
CA LEU A 7 -13.83 -13.29 5.95
C LEU A 7 -12.84 -14.47 5.94
N VAL A 8 -12.58 -15.07 7.10
CA VAL A 8 -11.73 -16.27 7.19
C VAL A 8 -12.34 -17.42 6.41
N ASP A 9 -13.66 -17.62 6.52
CA ASP A 9 -14.38 -18.66 5.78
C ASP A 9 -14.29 -18.45 4.26
N GLU A 10 -14.42 -17.20 3.80
CA GLU A 10 -14.27 -16.82 2.37
C GLU A 10 -12.85 -17.09 1.85
N LEU A 11 -11.82 -16.73 2.64
CA LEU A 11 -10.41 -16.92 2.27
C LEU A 11 -9.95 -18.39 2.35
N GLY A 12 -10.67 -19.21 3.12
CA GLY A 12 -10.44 -20.65 3.25
C GLY A 12 -9.35 -21.04 4.25
N PRO A 13 -8.92 -22.32 4.24
CA PRO A 13 -8.22 -22.96 5.36
C PRO A 13 -6.80 -22.43 5.62
N ARG A 14 -6.27 -21.57 4.75
CA ARG A 14 -4.95 -20.93 4.93
C ARG A 14 -5.05 -19.57 5.62
N ALA A 15 -6.26 -19.06 5.85
CA ALA A 15 -6.50 -17.84 6.59
C ALA A 15 -6.81 -18.14 8.07
N ARG A 16 -6.39 -17.24 8.94
CA ARG A 16 -6.79 -17.24 10.36
C ARG A 16 -6.93 -15.81 10.84
N ALA A 17 -7.91 -15.57 11.70
CA ALA A 17 -7.99 -14.32 12.45
C ALA A 17 -7.08 -14.40 13.69
N GLY A 18 -6.47 -13.28 14.05
CA GLY A 18 -5.64 -13.18 15.24
C GLY A 18 -5.57 -11.74 15.75
N THR A 19 -4.82 -11.54 16.82
CA THR A 19 -4.43 -10.24 17.35
C THR A 19 -3.34 -9.59 16.48
N VAL A 20 -3.10 -8.30 16.68
CA VAL A 20 -2.00 -7.56 16.03
C VAL A 20 -0.66 -8.26 16.25
N ASP A 21 -0.40 -8.69 17.47
CA ASP A 21 0.82 -9.40 17.86
C ASP A 21 0.98 -10.76 17.16
N GLU A 22 -0.11 -11.53 17.05
CA GLU A 22 -0.09 -12.82 16.36
C GLU A 22 0.14 -12.68 14.85
N ALA A 23 -0.44 -11.64 14.24
CA ALA A 23 -0.22 -11.33 12.83
C ALA A 23 1.23 -10.89 12.58
N ALA A 24 1.75 -10.00 13.43
CA ALA A 24 3.09 -9.46 13.30
C ALA A 24 4.18 -10.53 13.49
N ARG A 25 4.02 -11.47 14.44
CA ARG A 25 4.97 -12.59 14.61
C ARG A 25 4.94 -13.57 13.43
N GLY A 26 3.75 -13.90 12.93
CA GLY A 26 3.54 -15.00 11.99
C GLY A 26 3.80 -14.68 10.51
N GLY A 27 3.84 -13.40 10.11
CA GLY A 27 4.04 -13.03 8.70
C GLY A 27 5.50 -12.81 8.33
N ASP A 28 5.94 -13.29 7.18
CA ASP A 28 7.24 -12.95 6.58
C ASP A 28 7.19 -11.60 5.85
N LEU A 29 6.04 -11.32 5.24
CA LEU A 29 5.62 -10.05 4.66
C LEU A 29 4.35 -9.61 5.39
N VAL A 30 4.36 -8.44 6.03
CA VAL A 30 3.23 -7.95 6.83
C VAL A 30 2.62 -6.74 6.16
N VAL A 31 1.30 -6.71 6.01
CA VAL A 31 0.57 -5.56 5.44
C VAL A 31 -0.12 -4.80 6.56
N VAL A 32 0.15 -3.50 6.68
CA VAL A 32 -0.49 -2.59 7.63
C VAL A 32 -1.62 -1.86 6.92
N THR A 33 -2.85 -2.34 7.13
CA THR A 33 -4.08 -1.77 6.56
C THR A 33 -5.04 -1.36 7.68
N ILE A 34 -4.65 -0.33 8.42
CA ILE A 34 -5.45 0.31 9.47
C ILE A 34 -5.52 1.82 9.19
N PRO A 35 -6.51 2.56 9.72
CA PRO A 35 -6.52 4.01 9.60
C PRO A 35 -5.25 4.64 10.17
N LEU A 36 -4.76 5.70 9.53
CA LEU A 36 -3.48 6.31 9.90
C LEU A 36 -3.44 6.75 11.36
N ARG A 37 -4.55 7.25 11.93
CA ARG A 37 -4.62 7.58 13.37
C ARG A 37 -4.20 6.46 14.33
N ALA A 38 -4.28 5.21 13.89
CA ALA A 38 -4.00 4.03 14.68
C ALA A 38 -2.60 3.44 14.43
N TYR A 39 -1.75 4.06 13.60
CA TYR A 39 -0.45 3.47 13.21
C TYR A 39 0.45 3.12 14.42
N ARG A 40 0.36 3.90 15.50
CA ARG A 40 1.12 3.67 16.75
C ARG A 40 0.68 2.43 17.53
N ALA A 41 -0.48 1.85 17.21
CA ALA A 41 -0.96 0.61 17.81
C ALA A 41 -0.30 -0.64 17.22
N VAL A 42 0.46 -0.50 16.12
CA VAL A 42 1.22 -1.61 15.54
C VAL A 42 2.42 -1.93 16.44
N SER A 43 2.52 -3.18 16.91
CA SER A 43 3.64 -3.62 17.74
C SER A 43 4.95 -3.64 16.96
N ALA A 44 5.95 -2.86 17.40
CA ALA A 44 7.22 -2.74 16.68
C ALA A 44 8.12 -3.98 16.82
N GLN A 45 8.30 -4.48 18.04
CA GLN A 45 9.24 -5.58 18.32
C GLN A 45 9.01 -6.84 17.46
N PRO A 46 7.77 -7.34 17.26
CA PRO A 46 7.55 -8.49 16.39
C PRO A 46 7.87 -8.26 14.91
N LEU A 47 7.98 -7.00 14.47
CA LEU A 47 8.26 -6.60 13.09
C LEU A 47 9.74 -6.32 12.82
N ALA A 48 10.61 -6.42 13.82
CA ALA A 48 12.04 -6.24 13.66
C ALA A 48 12.59 -7.17 12.56
N GLY A 49 13.33 -6.59 11.61
CA GLY A 49 13.90 -7.25 10.44
C GLY A 49 12.90 -7.61 9.33
N LYS A 50 11.59 -7.45 9.53
CA LYS A 50 10.57 -7.85 8.54
C LYS A 50 10.33 -6.78 7.48
N VAL A 51 9.80 -7.20 6.33
CA VAL A 51 9.27 -6.29 5.32
C VAL A 51 7.82 -5.97 5.68
N VAL A 52 7.51 -4.67 5.73
CA VAL A 52 6.17 -4.17 6.08
C VAL A 52 5.63 -3.33 4.95
N ILE A 53 4.49 -3.73 4.38
CA ILE A 53 3.76 -2.94 3.38
C ILE A 53 2.83 -1.95 4.10
N ASP A 54 3.03 -0.66 3.85
CA ASP A 54 2.12 0.40 4.31
C ASP A 54 1.11 0.77 3.22
N THR A 55 -0.18 0.72 3.55
CA THR A 55 -1.27 1.09 2.64
C THR A 55 -1.94 2.41 3.03
N ASN A 56 -1.36 3.19 3.95
CA ASN A 56 -2.02 4.37 4.48
C ASN A 56 -2.16 5.52 3.48
N ASN A 57 -3.29 6.23 3.60
CA ASN A 57 -3.52 7.56 3.04
C ASN A 57 -3.87 8.48 4.20
N TYR A 58 -3.38 9.72 4.19
CA TYR A 58 -3.69 10.71 5.23
C TYR A 58 -4.98 11.47 4.88
N TYR A 59 -5.99 11.35 5.74
CA TYR A 59 -7.24 12.10 5.64
C TYR A 59 -7.52 12.80 6.97
N PRO A 60 -7.30 14.13 7.09
CA PRO A 60 -7.45 14.86 8.35
C PRO A 60 -8.80 14.66 9.05
N GLU A 61 -9.88 14.51 8.27
CA GLU A 61 -11.25 14.31 8.78
C GLU A 61 -11.41 12.94 9.45
N ARG A 62 -10.67 11.93 8.97
CA ARG A 62 -10.68 10.57 9.51
C ARG A 62 -9.62 10.39 10.59
N ASP A 63 -8.45 10.98 10.40
CA ASP A 63 -7.24 10.66 11.14
C ASP A 63 -6.90 11.68 12.23
N GLY A 64 -7.54 12.87 12.20
CA GLY A 64 -7.08 14.02 12.96
C GLY A 64 -5.88 14.69 12.29
N ARG A 65 -5.35 15.75 12.90
CA ARG A 65 -4.24 16.54 12.35
C ARG A 65 -2.88 16.00 12.78
N PHE A 66 -1.97 15.89 11.84
CA PHE A 66 -0.56 15.51 12.05
C PHE A 66 0.33 16.66 11.55
N PRO A 67 1.00 17.43 12.43
CA PRO A 67 1.78 18.59 12.02
C PRO A 67 2.84 18.27 10.96
N GLU A 68 3.48 17.11 11.03
CA GLU A 68 4.50 16.69 10.07
C GLU A 68 3.93 16.44 8.67
N LEU A 69 2.70 15.91 8.59
CA LEU A 69 2.01 15.68 7.32
C LEU A 69 1.40 16.97 6.79
N ASP A 70 0.79 17.78 7.66
CA ASP A 70 0.20 19.07 7.31
C ASP A 70 1.26 20.07 6.78
N SER A 71 2.50 19.97 7.27
CA SER A 71 3.64 20.78 6.80
C SER A 71 4.41 20.18 5.63
N GLY A 72 4.13 18.92 5.25
CA GLY A 72 4.90 18.19 4.24
C GLY A 72 6.34 17.85 4.68
N SER A 73 6.65 17.91 5.98
CA SER A 73 7.99 17.56 6.50
C SER A 73 8.20 16.05 6.69
N ALA A 74 7.13 15.26 6.57
CA ALA A 74 7.18 13.81 6.47
C ALA A 74 5.99 13.29 5.66
N THR A 75 6.14 12.10 5.10
CA THR A 75 5.06 11.31 4.52
C THR A 75 4.44 10.37 5.58
N SER A 76 3.22 9.88 5.31
CA SER A 76 2.55 8.92 6.22
C SER A 76 3.40 7.65 6.45
N SER A 77 4.11 7.20 5.43
CA SER A 77 4.93 5.99 5.48
C SER A 77 6.25 6.23 6.22
N GLU A 78 6.82 7.44 6.15
CA GLU A 78 7.93 7.82 7.04
C GLU A 78 7.50 7.83 8.51
N LEU A 79 6.29 8.26 8.85
CA LEU A 79 5.79 8.17 10.23
C LEU A 79 5.71 6.70 10.70
N LEU A 80 5.26 5.79 9.83
CA LEU A 80 5.24 4.37 10.16
C LEU A 80 6.67 3.81 10.31
N GLN A 81 7.59 4.15 9.42
CA GLN A 81 9.00 3.72 9.51
C GLN A 81 9.68 4.22 10.80
N ARG A 82 9.40 5.46 11.23
CA ARG A 82 9.89 5.99 12.52
C ARG A 82 9.34 5.22 13.72
N HIS A 83 8.11 4.73 13.63
CA HIS A 83 7.48 3.90 14.67
C HIS A 83 7.97 2.44 14.64
N LEU A 84 8.40 1.95 13.49
CA LEU A 84 8.93 0.61 13.27
C LEU A 84 10.42 0.67 12.89
N PRO A 85 11.32 1.17 13.76
CA PRO A 85 12.69 1.52 13.38
C PRO A 85 13.54 0.32 12.93
N GLU A 86 13.17 -0.89 13.35
CA GLU A 86 13.87 -2.13 12.99
C GLU A 86 13.20 -2.86 11.81
N ALA A 87 12.04 -2.40 11.33
CA ALA A 87 11.37 -2.97 10.15
C ALA A 87 11.82 -2.24 8.86
N ARG A 88 11.56 -2.87 7.72
CA ARG A 88 11.81 -2.30 6.38
C ARG A 88 10.47 -1.97 5.74
N VAL A 89 10.02 -0.72 5.87
CA VAL A 89 8.71 -0.26 5.37
C VAL A 89 8.78 0.02 3.87
N VAL A 90 7.76 -0.43 3.14
CA VAL A 90 7.53 -0.13 1.72
C VAL A 90 6.07 0.33 1.57
N LYS A 91 5.85 1.49 0.96
CA LYS A 91 4.50 1.95 0.62
C LYS A 91 4.02 1.24 -0.65
N ALA A 92 2.81 0.69 -0.64
CA ALA A 92 2.15 0.10 -1.80
C ALA A 92 0.63 0.08 -1.60
N PHE A 93 -0.13 -0.19 -2.67
CA PHE A 93 -1.61 -0.32 -2.71
C PHE A 93 -2.43 0.92 -2.33
N ASN A 94 -1.84 1.93 -1.70
CA ASN A 94 -2.57 3.09 -1.23
C ASN A 94 -3.23 3.87 -2.39
N ASN A 95 -2.68 3.75 -3.61
CA ASN A 95 -3.10 4.52 -4.78
C ASN A 95 -4.21 3.85 -5.63
N ILE A 96 -4.71 2.67 -5.25
CA ILE A 96 -5.74 1.94 -6.02
C ILE A 96 -6.99 1.73 -5.16
N PHE A 97 -8.17 1.84 -5.78
CA PHE A 97 -9.43 1.54 -5.10
C PHE A 97 -9.55 0.03 -4.86
N PHE A 98 -9.98 -0.38 -3.66
CA PHE A 98 -9.91 -1.78 -3.25
C PHE A 98 -10.69 -2.75 -4.15
N ARG A 99 -11.78 -2.33 -4.80
CA ARG A 99 -12.51 -3.16 -5.77
C ARG A 99 -11.71 -3.37 -7.07
N HIS A 100 -10.99 -2.34 -7.51
CA HIS A 100 -10.12 -2.43 -8.69
C HIS A 100 -8.93 -3.38 -8.44
N LEU A 101 -8.47 -3.51 -7.19
CA LEU A 101 -7.44 -4.48 -6.83
C LEU A 101 -7.86 -5.94 -7.12
N LEU A 102 -9.15 -6.25 -7.06
CA LEU A 102 -9.68 -7.57 -7.42
C LEU A 102 -9.96 -7.67 -8.93
N ALA A 103 -10.49 -6.60 -9.54
CA ALA A 103 -10.92 -6.60 -10.93
C ALA A 103 -9.77 -6.53 -11.95
N LEU A 104 -8.68 -5.83 -11.62
CA LEU A 104 -7.56 -5.55 -12.53
C LEU A 104 -6.40 -6.55 -12.45
N ALA A 105 -6.46 -7.55 -11.58
CA ALA A 105 -5.41 -8.57 -11.49
C ALA A 105 -5.30 -9.35 -12.81
N ARG A 106 -4.09 -9.48 -13.36
CA ARG A 106 -3.80 -10.21 -14.60
C ARG A 106 -2.54 -11.07 -14.46
N PRO A 107 -2.46 -12.25 -15.11
CA PRO A 107 -1.26 -13.08 -15.07
C PRO A 107 -0.05 -12.36 -15.66
N THR A 108 1.15 -12.76 -15.23
CA THR A 108 2.42 -12.22 -15.74
C THR A 108 2.48 -12.29 -17.27
N GLY A 109 2.82 -11.16 -17.90
CA GLY A 109 2.93 -11.02 -19.35
C GLY A 109 1.63 -10.66 -20.09
N ALA A 110 0.50 -10.52 -19.39
CA ALA A 110 -0.72 -10.00 -20.00
C ALA A 110 -0.53 -8.56 -20.51
N ALA A 111 -1.05 -8.25 -21.71
CA ALA A 111 -0.89 -6.93 -22.33
C ALA A 111 -1.68 -5.81 -21.63
N ASP A 112 -2.74 -6.17 -20.89
CA ASP A 112 -3.61 -5.26 -20.15
C ASP A 112 -3.28 -5.21 -18.65
N ARG A 113 -2.05 -5.60 -18.27
CA ARG A 113 -1.64 -5.66 -16.87
C ARG A 113 -1.46 -4.26 -16.28
N SER A 114 -2.01 -4.06 -15.09
CA SER A 114 -1.85 -2.78 -14.37
C SER A 114 -0.56 -2.78 -13.58
N ALA A 115 0.08 -1.61 -13.48
CA ALA A 115 1.22 -1.38 -12.61
C ALA A 115 0.80 -0.66 -11.32
N LEU A 116 1.45 -0.98 -10.20
CA LEU A 116 1.31 -0.26 -8.92
C LEU A 116 2.65 0.40 -8.54
N PRO A 117 2.63 1.60 -7.95
CA PRO A 117 3.83 2.24 -7.45
C PRO A 117 4.26 1.62 -6.13
N ILE A 118 5.56 1.51 -5.92
CA ILE A 118 6.15 1.23 -4.62
C ILE A 118 7.16 2.31 -4.23
N ALA A 119 7.33 2.55 -2.94
CA ALA A 119 8.39 3.43 -2.45
C ALA A 119 8.92 2.92 -1.11
N GLY A 120 10.23 2.99 -0.88
CA GLY A 120 10.88 2.39 0.27
C GLY A 120 12.38 2.60 0.26
N ASP A 121 12.99 2.66 1.45
CA ASP A 121 14.41 3.02 1.61
C ASP A 121 15.35 1.81 1.50
N TYR A 122 14.79 0.59 1.43
CA TYR A 122 15.53 -0.68 1.38
C TYR A 122 15.27 -1.39 0.04
N THR A 123 16.31 -1.53 -0.79
CA THR A 123 16.19 -2.12 -2.13
C THR A 123 15.71 -3.58 -2.10
N ASP A 124 16.19 -4.37 -1.14
CA ASP A 124 15.79 -5.78 -0.96
C ASP A 124 14.33 -5.92 -0.49
N ALA A 125 13.85 -5.00 0.35
CA ALA A 125 12.45 -4.94 0.76
C ALA A 125 11.55 -4.56 -0.44
N LYS A 126 11.96 -3.57 -1.25
CA LYS A 126 11.24 -3.20 -2.48
C LYS A 126 11.17 -4.36 -3.47
N ALA A 127 12.26 -5.11 -3.65
CA ALA A 127 12.28 -6.30 -4.51
C ALA A 127 11.29 -7.36 -4.00
N THR A 128 11.27 -7.62 -2.68
CA THR A 128 10.30 -8.55 -2.06
C THR A 128 8.85 -8.14 -2.33
N VAL A 129 8.54 -6.84 -2.25
CA VAL A 129 7.19 -6.33 -2.54
C VAL A 129 6.88 -6.41 -4.03
N ALA A 130 7.83 -6.08 -4.92
CA ALA A 130 7.64 -6.20 -6.36
C ALA A 130 7.36 -7.65 -6.79
N ASP A 131 8.08 -8.63 -6.23
CA ASP A 131 7.84 -10.06 -6.47
C ASP A 131 6.46 -10.49 -5.95
N PHE A 132 6.02 -9.95 -4.81
CA PHE A 132 4.68 -10.19 -4.30
C PHE A 132 3.61 -9.62 -5.25
N LEU A 133 3.77 -8.38 -5.71
CA LEU A 133 2.86 -7.72 -6.66
C LEU A 133 2.76 -8.50 -7.97
N ASP A 134 3.88 -8.97 -8.51
CA ASP A 134 3.90 -9.81 -9.71
C ASP A 134 3.04 -11.08 -9.50
N ARG A 135 3.23 -11.78 -8.39
CA ARG A 135 2.49 -13.00 -8.08
C ARG A 135 0.98 -12.80 -7.90
N ILE A 136 0.54 -11.60 -7.50
CA ILE A 136 -0.87 -11.26 -7.35
C ILE A 136 -1.45 -10.53 -8.58
N GLY A 137 -0.66 -10.37 -9.63
CA GLY A 137 -1.14 -9.97 -10.94
C GLY A 137 -0.92 -8.51 -11.33
N TYR A 138 0.08 -7.86 -10.74
CA TYR A 138 0.43 -6.46 -11.01
C TYR A 138 1.89 -6.29 -11.40
N ASP A 139 2.15 -5.41 -12.36
CA ASP A 139 3.50 -4.88 -12.58
C ASP A 139 3.84 -3.85 -11.49
N THR A 140 5.12 -3.50 -11.38
CA THR A 140 5.60 -2.56 -10.35
C THR A 140 6.38 -1.41 -10.96
N VAL A 141 6.14 -0.19 -10.47
CA VAL A 141 6.98 0.98 -10.73
C VAL A 141 7.61 1.43 -9.41
N ASP A 142 8.94 1.38 -9.33
CA ASP A 142 9.68 1.94 -8.19
C ASP A 142 9.68 3.47 -8.27
N ALA A 143 9.00 4.10 -7.32
CA ALA A 143 8.88 5.55 -7.21
C ALA A 143 9.99 6.18 -6.36
N GLY A 144 10.88 5.39 -5.74
CA GLY A 144 12.03 5.88 -4.97
C GLY A 144 11.95 5.53 -3.48
N THR A 145 12.27 6.52 -2.65
CA THR A 145 12.37 6.44 -1.17
C THR A 145 11.01 6.63 -0.49
N LEU A 146 10.90 6.38 0.82
CA LEU A 146 9.66 6.70 1.53
C LEU A 146 9.32 8.20 1.46
N ALA A 147 10.33 9.07 1.43
CA ALA A 147 10.14 10.50 1.23
C ALA A 147 9.52 10.80 -0.14
N ASP A 148 9.80 10.00 -1.17
CA ASP A 148 9.21 10.15 -2.51
C ASP A 148 7.75 9.71 -2.60
N SER A 149 7.25 9.05 -1.55
CA SER A 149 5.94 8.41 -1.56
C SER A 149 4.76 9.38 -1.62
N TRP A 150 5.00 10.68 -1.42
CA TRP A 150 3.98 11.72 -1.58
C TRP A 150 3.41 11.76 -3.01
N ARG A 151 4.17 11.35 -4.02
CA ARG A 151 3.79 11.42 -5.45
C ARG A 151 2.60 10.54 -5.85
N PHE A 152 2.15 9.66 -4.95
CA PHE A 152 0.99 8.79 -5.14
C PHE A 152 0.08 8.73 -3.90
N GLN A 153 0.06 9.81 -3.11
CA GLN A 153 -0.89 10.06 -2.02
C GLN A 153 -2.17 10.73 -2.56
N PRO A 154 -3.24 10.88 -1.73
CA PRO A 154 -4.42 11.65 -2.13
C PRO A 154 -4.07 13.01 -2.76
N ASP A 155 -4.91 13.44 -3.68
CA ASP A 155 -4.77 14.69 -4.43
C ASP A 155 -3.58 14.75 -5.42
N THR A 156 -2.98 13.59 -5.76
CA THR A 156 -1.95 13.48 -6.82
C THR A 156 -2.45 12.72 -8.06
N PRO A 157 -1.84 12.92 -9.24
CA PRO A 157 -2.29 12.26 -10.48
C PRO A 157 -2.23 10.72 -10.45
N ALA A 158 -1.33 10.14 -9.66
CA ALA A 158 -1.18 8.69 -9.55
C ALA A 158 -2.19 8.04 -8.57
N TYR A 159 -3.04 8.84 -7.92
CA TYR A 159 -3.97 8.39 -6.89
C TYR A 159 -5.36 8.06 -7.44
N GLY A 160 -5.68 6.77 -7.50
CA GLY A 160 -7.01 6.23 -7.72
C GLY A 160 -7.52 6.33 -9.15
N LEU A 161 -7.72 7.56 -9.65
CA LEU A 161 -8.36 7.83 -10.94
C LEU A 161 -7.59 7.30 -12.14
N ILE A 162 -6.28 7.05 -11.99
CA ILE A 162 -5.48 6.41 -13.02
C ILE A 162 -6.00 5.01 -13.38
N TYR A 163 -6.67 4.33 -12.45
CA TYR A 163 -7.28 3.01 -12.66
C TYR A 163 -8.80 3.06 -12.92
N SER A 164 -9.35 4.25 -13.17
CA SER A 164 -10.77 4.44 -13.47
C SER A 164 -10.96 4.78 -14.95
N ALA A 165 -11.98 4.16 -15.58
CA ALA A 165 -12.42 4.55 -16.91
C ALA A 165 -13.12 5.91 -16.91
N ASP A 166 -13.75 6.26 -15.79
CA ASP A 166 -14.49 7.50 -15.58
C ASP A 166 -14.01 8.17 -14.27
N PRO A 167 -13.49 9.40 -14.32
CA PRO A 167 -13.00 10.09 -13.12
C PRO A 167 -14.10 10.45 -12.11
N THR A 168 -15.37 10.37 -12.51
CA THR A 168 -16.54 10.63 -11.66
C THR A 168 -17.20 9.36 -11.13
N ASN A 169 -16.78 8.19 -11.61
CA ASN A 169 -17.36 6.90 -11.26
C ASN A 169 -16.29 5.84 -10.97
N TRP A 170 -16.05 5.61 -9.69
CA TRP A 170 -15.07 4.63 -9.18
C TRP A 170 -15.48 3.17 -9.40
N GLU A 171 -16.68 2.89 -9.89
CA GLU A 171 -17.14 1.51 -10.13
C GLU A 171 -16.69 0.95 -11.49
N GLN A 172 -16.08 1.76 -12.35
CA GLN A 172 -15.58 1.32 -13.66
C GLN A 172 -14.06 1.30 -13.69
N GLU A 173 -13.48 0.11 -13.51
CA GLU A 173 -12.04 -0.07 -13.60
C GLU A 173 -11.52 0.11 -15.03
N SER A 174 -10.30 0.61 -15.14
CA SER A 174 -9.51 0.62 -16.38
C SER A 174 -8.07 0.28 -16.03
N PRO A 175 -7.39 -0.58 -16.80
CA PRO A 175 -5.99 -0.84 -16.55
C PRO A 175 -5.13 0.41 -16.73
N ALA A 176 -4.03 0.48 -15.99
CA ALA A 176 -2.99 1.48 -16.15
C ALA A 176 -1.63 0.80 -16.13
N ASP A 177 -0.97 0.77 -17.28
CA ASP A 177 0.35 0.18 -17.42
C ASP A 177 1.45 1.01 -16.72
N ALA A 178 2.67 0.49 -16.75
CA ALA A 178 3.82 1.11 -16.10
C ALA A 178 4.18 2.48 -16.70
N ASP A 179 3.95 2.72 -17.99
CA ASP A 179 4.30 3.99 -18.63
C ASP A 179 3.31 5.09 -18.26
N ARG A 180 2.00 4.75 -18.24
CA ARG A 180 0.96 5.63 -17.72
C ARG A 180 1.21 5.98 -16.26
N LEU A 181 1.59 5.00 -15.43
CA LEU A 181 1.91 5.23 -14.03
C LEU A 181 3.16 6.12 -13.85
N ARG A 182 4.24 5.88 -14.60
CA ARG A 182 5.44 6.74 -14.57
C ARG A 182 5.11 8.19 -14.95
N ALA A 183 4.30 8.39 -15.98
CA ALA A 183 3.87 9.73 -16.38
C ALA A 183 3.06 10.42 -15.27
N ALA A 184 2.15 9.71 -14.61
CA ALA A 184 1.38 10.25 -13.49
C ALA A 184 2.26 10.61 -12.28
N LEU A 185 3.23 9.75 -11.93
CA LEU A 185 4.19 10.02 -10.85
C LEU A 185 5.07 11.25 -11.16
N ALA A 186 5.46 11.45 -12.42
CA ALA A 186 6.26 12.59 -12.86
C ALA A 186 5.46 13.91 -12.90
N ALA A 187 4.13 13.83 -13.02
CA ALA A 187 3.23 14.98 -13.03
C ALA A 187 2.82 15.46 -11.62
N ALA A 188 3.19 14.74 -10.55
CA ALA A 188 2.94 15.17 -9.18
C ALA A 188 3.77 16.44 -8.87
N SER A 189 3.12 17.45 -8.29
CA SER A 189 3.69 18.77 -7.99
C SER A 189 3.29 19.28 -6.62
#